data_AF-A0A530GQN2-F1
#
_entry.id   AF-A0A530GQN2-F1
#
_cell.length_a   1.000
_cell.length_b   1.000
_cell.length_c   1.000
_cell.angle_alpha   90.00
_cell.angle_beta   90.00
_cell.angle_gamma   90.00
#
_symmetry.space_group_name_H-M   'P 1'
#
loop_
_entity.id
_entity.type
_entity.pdbx_description
1 polymer ?
#
loop_
_entity_poly.entity_id
_entity_poly.type
_entity_poly.pdbx_seq_one_letter_code
_entity_poly.pdbx_strand_id
1 'polypeptide(L)'
;EEGFAVRVENTTAVFADPAIAELSLIVPIYTMSKLTKAEEANLTKAVENGVGLGGYHGGMADAFRESPEYQFMCGGQWVAHPGNIIDYHVNVTRGDDPIMRGIEDFPYRSEQYY
;
A
#
# COMPACT_ATOMS: atom_id res chain seq x y z
N GLU A 1 14.24 -12.94 -12.11
CA GLU A 1 12.78 -13.13 -11.95
C GLU A 1 12.57 -13.97 -10.71
N GLU A 2 11.79 -13.49 -9.75
CA GLU A 2 11.65 -14.11 -8.42
C GLU A 2 10.56 -15.21 -8.37
N GLY A 3 10.14 -15.76 -9.52
CA GLY A 3 9.16 -16.84 -9.59
C GLY A 3 7.67 -16.43 -9.46
N PHE A 4 7.37 -15.13 -9.52
CA PHE A 4 5.99 -14.64 -9.49
C PHE A 4 5.39 -14.48 -10.88
N ALA A 5 4.11 -14.84 -11.04
CA ALA A 5 3.30 -14.40 -12.18
C ALA A 5 2.82 -12.97 -11.91
N VAL A 6 3.29 -12.00 -12.70
CA VAL A 6 2.99 -10.59 -12.49
C VAL A 6 2.04 -10.09 -13.56
N ARG A 7 0.94 -9.46 -13.12
CA ARG A 7 0.01 -8.69 -13.96
C ARG A 7 0.16 -7.22 -13.62
N VAL A 8 0.36 -6.37 -14.64
CA VAL A 8 0.47 -4.92 -14.49
C VAL A 8 -0.69 -4.25 -15.19
N GLU A 9 -1.39 -3.37 -14.49
CA GLU A 9 -2.54 -2.63 -14.98
C GLU A 9 -2.38 -1.14 -14.63
N ASN A 10 -2.70 -0.27 -15.58
CA ASN A 10 -2.44 1.18 -15.48
C ASN A 10 -3.69 2.01 -15.19
N THR A 11 -4.81 1.35 -14.89
CA THR A 11 -6.06 2.03 -14.52
C THR A 11 -6.69 1.36 -13.30
N THR A 12 -7.45 2.13 -12.52
CA THR A 12 -8.20 1.62 -11.36
C THR A 12 -9.30 0.64 -11.75
N ALA A 13 -9.70 0.60 -13.03
CA ALA A 13 -10.74 -0.30 -13.53
C ALA A 13 -10.44 -1.78 -13.28
N VAL A 14 -9.16 -2.16 -13.13
CA VAL A 14 -8.78 -3.52 -12.70
C VAL A 14 -9.41 -3.88 -11.36
N PHE A 15 -9.63 -2.93 -10.46
CA PHE A 15 -10.22 -3.23 -9.17
C PHE A 15 -11.69 -3.63 -9.28
N ALA A 16 -12.36 -3.43 -10.42
CA ALA A 16 -13.69 -3.98 -10.68
C ALA A 16 -13.65 -5.41 -11.27
N ASP A 17 -12.48 -5.93 -11.64
CA ASP A 17 -12.31 -7.28 -12.16
C ASP A 17 -12.45 -8.32 -11.03
N PRO A 18 -13.39 -9.27 -11.08
CA PRO A 18 -13.52 -10.29 -10.04
C PRO A 18 -12.28 -11.20 -9.93
N ALA A 19 -11.45 -11.28 -10.97
CA ALA A 19 -10.24 -12.09 -10.94
C ALA A 19 -9.18 -11.58 -9.93
N ILE A 20 -9.31 -10.36 -9.41
CA ILE A 20 -8.41 -9.88 -8.34
C ILE A 20 -8.53 -10.70 -7.06
N ALA A 21 -9.66 -11.41 -6.86
CA ALA A 21 -9.86 -12.30 -5.73
C ALA A 21 -8.98 -13.56 -5.76
N GLU A 22 -8.41 -13.90 -6.93
CA GLU A 22 -7.52 -15.05 -7.11
C GLU A 22 -6.03 -14.66 -6.95
N LEU A 23 -5.74 -13.38 -6.70
CA LEU A 23 -4.37 -12.90 -6.52
C LEU A 23 -3.86 -13.21 -5.12
N SER A 24 -2.56 -13.45 -5.00
CA SER A 24 -1.90 -13.56 -3.69
C SER A 24 -1.59 -12.20 -3.07
N LEU A 25 -1.31 -11.20 -3.91
CA LEU A 25 -0.90 -9.86 -3.50
C LEU A 25 -1.36 -8.81 -4.52
N ILE A 26 -1.93 -7.72 -4.03
CA ILE A 26 -2.20 -6.50 -4.78
C ILE A 26 -1.22 -5.42 -4.30
N VAL A 27 -0.57 -4.75 -5.27
CA VAL A 27 0.34 -3.63 -5.01
C VAL A 27 -0.19 -2.38 -5.71
N PRO A 28 -0.94 -1.49 -5.01
CA PRO A 28 -1.40 -0.25 -5.60
C PRO A 28 -0.21 0.71 -5.79
N ILE A 29 -0.03 1.18 -7.01
CA ILE A 29 0.98 2.19 -7.36
C ILE A 29 0.27 3.38 -7.99
N TYR A 30 -0.52 4.06 -7.16
CA TYR A 30 -1.32 5.23 -7.54
C TYR A 30 -1.10 6.37 -6.53
N THR A 31 -1.22 7.61 -6.97
CA THR A 31 -1.23 8.78 -6.09
C THR A 31 -2.42 9.64 -6.43
N MET A 32 -3.14 10.15 -5.43
CA MET A 32 -4.27 11.07 -5.59
C MET A 32 -5.35 10.60 -6.59
N SER A 33 -5.45 9.29 -6.81
CA SER A 33 -6.46 8.68 -7.67
C SER A 33 -7.78 8.51 -6.92
N LYS A 34 -8.80 8.05 -7.64
CA LYS A 34 -10.13 7.80 -7.06
C LYS A 34 -10.58 6.40 -7.43
N LEU A 35 -11.26 5.75 -6.50
CA LEU A 35 -12.00 4.54 -6.76
C LEU A 35 -13.46 4.91 -7.04
N THR A 36 -14.06 4.20 -7.98
CA THR A 36 -15.51 4.08 -8.01
C THR A 36 -15.97 3.19 -6.86
N LYS A 37 -17.25 3.27 -6.47
CA LYS A 37 -17.82 2.40 -5.43
C LYS A 37 -17.69 0.90 -5.76
N ALA A 38 -17.76 0.55 -7.03
CA ALA A 38 -17.65 -0.85 -7.47
C ALA A 38 -16.19 -1.36 -7.33
N GLU A 39 -15.23 -0.54 -7.71
CA GLU A 39 -13.79 -0.82 -7.55
C GLU A 39 -13.41 -0.96 -6.08
N GLU A 40 -13.85 -0.01 -5.23
CA GLU A 40 -13.62 -0.05 -3.78
C GLU A 40 -14.23 -1.30 -3.13
N ALA A 41 -15.49 -1.60 -3.41
CA ALA A 41 -16.19 -2.73 -2.83
C ALA A 41 -15.54 -4.07 -3.22
N ASN A 42 -15.08 -4.21 -4.47
CA ASN A 42 -14.44 -5.43 -4.92
C ASN A 42 -13.01 -5.58 -4.38
N LEU A 43 -12.23 -4.48 -4.33
CA LEU A 43 -10.90 -4.48 -3.73
C LEU A 43 -10.93 -4.82 -2.25
N THR A 44 -11.77 -4.14 -1.47
CA THR A 44 -11.89 -4.37 -0.02
C THR A 44 -12.36 -5.79 0.28
N LYS A 45 -13.34 -6.29 -0.49
CA LYS A 45 -13.80 -7.69 -0.38
C LYS A 45 -12.71 -8.70 -0.73
N ALA A 46 -11.88 -8.45 -1.73
CA ALA A 46 -10.77 -9.36 -2.06
C ALA A 46 -9.79 -9.48 -0.87
N VAL A 47 -9.43 -8.34 -0.27
CA VAL A 47 -8.54 -8.31 0.90
C VAL A 47 -9.19 -8.95 2.14
N GLU A 48 -10.47 -8.67 2.39
CA GLU A 48 -11.23 -9.33 3.46
C GLU A 48 -11.25 -10.85 3.32
N ASN A 49 -11.24 -11.37 2.09
CA ASN A 49 -11.20 -12.79 1.79
C ASN A 49 -9.78 -13.39 1.71
N GLY A 50 -8.75 -12.61 2.04
CA GLY A 50 -7.38 -13.11 2.25
C GLY A 50 -6.36 -12.73 1.17
N VAL A 51 -6.74 -11.92 0.18
CA VAL A 51 -5.76 -11.35 -0.76
C VAL A 51 -4.84 -10.38 0.01
N GLY A 52 -3.52 -10.54 -0.13
CA GLY A 52 -2.57 -9.62 0.48
C GLY A 52 -2.65 -8.23 -0.16
N LEU A 53 -2.47 -7.19 0.65
CA LEU A 53 -2.32 -5.81 0.18
C LEU A 53 -1.01 -5.25 0.70
N GLY A 54 -0.17 -4.75 -0.20
CA GLY A 54 1.14 -4.20 0.16
C GLY A 54 1.50 -3.04 -0.74
N GLY A 55 1.98 -1.96 -0.16
CA GLY A 55 2.33 -0.76 -0.91
C GLY A 55 3.29 0.11 -0.12
N TYR A 56 3.74 1.20 -0.73
CA TYR A 56 4.66 2.14 -0.11
C TYR A 56 4.18 3.56 -0.35
N HIS A 57 4.40 4.41 0.66
CA HIS A 57 4.29 5.87 0.54
C HIS A 57 2.94 6.32 -0.02
N GLY A 58 2.95 7.24 -0.98
CA GLY A 58 1.75 7.71 -1.66
C GLY A 58 0.97 6.61 -2.38
N GLY A 59 1.65 5.56 -2.85
CA GLY A 59 1.03 4.37 -3.46
C GLY A 59 0.00 3.71 -2.54
N MET A 60 0.23 3.77 -1.22
CA MET A 60 -0.63 3.18 -0.22
C MET A 60 -1.50 4.22 0.47
N ALA A 61 -0.90 5.25 1.08
CA ALA A 61 -1.62 6.18 1.97
C ALA A 61 -2.24 7.39 1.26
N ASP A 62 -1.82 7.67 0.02
CA ASP A 62 -2.24 8.84 -0.75
C ASP A 62 -3.12 8.51 -1.96
N ALA A 63 -3.22 7.23 -2.31
CA ALA A 63 -3.82 6.76 -3.54
C ALA A 63 -5.31 7.08 -3.65
N PHE A 64 -6.11 6.92 -2.58
CA PHE A 64 -7.58 7.01 -2.63
C PHE A 64 -8.12 7.81 -1.42
N ARG A 65 -7.75 9.09 -1.32
CA ARG A 65 -8.05 9.96 -0.16
C ARG A 65 -9.53 10.10 0.21
N GLU A 66 -10.43 9.84 -0.74
CA GLU A 66 -11.89 9.98 -0.57
C GLU A 66 -12.58 8.67 -0.13
N SER A 67 -11.82 7.61 0.15
CA SER A 67 -12.32 6.27 0.51
C SER A 67 -12.00 5.93 1.98
N PRO A 68 -12.94 6.16 2.92
CA PRO A 68 -12.78 5.76 4.31
C PRO A 68 -12.59 4.24 4.47
N GLU A 69 -13.25 3.44 3.65
CA GLU A 69 -13.16 1.98 3.66
C GLU A 69 -11.76 1.51 3.28
N TYR A 70 -11.15 2.10 2.24
CA TYR A 70 -9.77 1.81 1.87
C TYR A 70 -8.79 2.28 2.96
N GLN A 71 -9.01 3.47 3.53
CA GLN A 71 -8.18 3.98 4.63
C GLN A 71 -8.25 3.07 5.87
N PHE A 72 -9.44 2.57 6.19
CA PHE A 72 -9.65 1.61 7.28
C PHE A 72 -8.91 0.30 7.02
N MET A 73 -9.03 -0.25 5.80
CA MET A 73 -8.33 -1.45 5.38
C MET A 73 -6.79 -1.27 5.45
N CYS A 74 -6.27 -0.10 5.06
CA CYS A 74 -4.85 0.21 5.12
C CYS A 74 -4.35 0.55 6.53
N GLY A 75 -5.25 0.93 7.44
CA GLY A 75 -4.91 1.40 8.79
C GLY A 75 -4.37 2.83 8.85
N GLY A 76 -4.61 3.67 7.84
CA GLY A 76 -4.10 5.04 7.81
C GLY A 76 -4.55 5.87 6.60
N GLN A 77 -4.28 7.18 6.67
CA GLN A 77 -4.49 8.14 5.58
C GLN A 77 -3.35 9.15 5.57
N TRP A 78 -2.97 9.65 4.40
CA TRP A 78 -2.01 10.76 4.32
C TRP A 78 -2.61 12.05 4.87
N VAL A 79 -1.87 12.76 5.73
CA VAL A 79 -2.24 14.09 6.22
C VAL A 79 -1.28 15.18 5.71
N ALA A 80 0.02 15.03 5.93
CA ALA A 80 1.03 16.01 5.54
C ALA A 80 2.45 15.42 5.54
N HIS A 81 3.39 16.18 4.98
CA HIS A 81 4.82 15.91 5.05
C HIS A 81 5.52 16.80 6.10
N PRO A 82 5.62 16.40 7.38
CA PRO A 82 6.37 17.16 8.37
C PRO A 82 7.83 17.34 7.95
N GLY A 83 8.26 18.59 7.77
CA GLY A 83 9.63 18.91 7.36
C GLY A 83 9.95 18.62 5.89
N ASN A 84 9.00 18.08 5.12
CA ASN A 84 9.20 17.67 3.72
C ASN A 84 10.32 16.60 3.64
N ILE A 85 11.39 16.81 2.86
CA ILE A 85 12.52 15.88 2.77
C ILE A 85 13.56 16.20 3.87
N ILE A 86 13.66 15.31 4.86
CA ILE A 86 14.56 15.45 6.01
C ILE A 86 15.44 14.20 6.19
N ASP A 87 16.54 14.36 6.91
CA ASP A 87 17.35 13.24 7.39
C ASP A 87 16.77 12.71 8.71
N TYR A 88 16.70 11.39 8.86
CA TYR A 88 16.24 10.73 10.07
C TYR A 88 16.85 9.33 10.21
N HIS A 89 16.71 8.75 11.41
CA HIS A 89 17.09 7.37 11.64
C HIS A 89 15.84 6.49 11.64
N VAL A 90 15.89 5.38 10.91
CA VAL A 90 14.89 4.31 11.03
C VAL A 90 15.37 3.38 12.14
N ASN A 91 14.50 3.13 13.13
CA ASN A 91 14.75 2.19 14.21
C ASN A 91 13.91 0.92 14.01
N VAL A 92 14.56 -0.22 13.89
CA VAL A 92 13.94 -1.53 13.74
C VAL A 92 13.52 -2.02 15.12
N THR A 93 12.21 -2.05 15.38
CA THR A 93 11.66 -2.42 16.69
C THR A 93 11.33 -3.90 16.83
N ARG A 94 11.31 -4.66 15.73
CA ARG A 94 10.95 -6.09 15.67
C ARG A 94 11.86 -6.87 14.73
N GLY A 95 13.13 -7.03 15.10
CA GLY A 95 14.13 -7.75 14.28
C GLY A 95 13.88 -9.26 14.13
N ASP A 96 12.96 -9.82 14.91
CA ASP A 96 12.52 -11.22 14.81
C ASP A 96 11.44 -11.45 13.74
N ASP A 97 10.82 -10.37 13.23
CA ASP A 97 9.85 -10.44 12.15
C ASP A 97 10.51 -10.93 10.84
N PRO A 98 9.90 -11.86 10.10
CA PRO A 98 10.46 -12.34 8.82
C PRO A 98 10.79 -11.24 7.82
N ILE A 99 10.03 -10.13 7.79
CA ILE A 99 10.26 -9.00 6.88
C ILE A 99 11.53 -8.22 7.28
N MET A 100 11.88 -8.21 8.57
CA MET A 100 13.02 -7.46 9.11
C MET A 100 14.30 -8.28 9.22
N ARG A 101 14.29 -9.55 8.81
CA ARG A 101 15.45 -10.43 8.96
C ARG A 101 16.68 -9.86 8.24
N GLY A 102 17.74 -9.60 9.01
CA GLY A 102 19.01 -9.08 8.50
C GLY A 102 19.01 -7.56 8.25
N ILE A 103 17.95 -6.86 8.66
CA ILE A 103 17.86 -5.40 8.59
C ILE A 103 18.08 -4.83 10.00
N GLU A 104 19.14 -4.04 10.16
CA GLU A 104 19.45 -3.28 11.37
C GLU A 104 18.96 -1.84 11.23
N ASP A 105 19.09 -1.03 12.28
CA ASP A 105 18.80 0.40 12.24
C ASP A 105 19.67 1.11 11.18
N PHE A 106 19.10 2.09 10.46
CA PHE A 106 19.82 2.80 9.39
C PHE A 106 19.45 4.28 9.27
N PRO A 107 20.38 5.14 8.80
CA PRO A 107 20.08 6.52 8.43
C PRO A 107 19.34 6.57 7.09
N TYR A 108 18.42 7.52 6.94
CA TYR A 108 17.65 7.69 5.71
C TYR A 108 17.31 9.16 5.44
N ARG A 109 17.05 9.49 4.17
CA ARG A 109 16.66 10.83 3.72
C ARG A 109 15.45 10.74 2.80
N SER A 110 14.29 11.19 3.27
CA SER A 110 13.02 11.10 2.53
C SER A 110 11.96 12.01 3.16
N GLU A 111 10.79 12.06 2.52
CA GLU A 111 9.54 12.49 3.14
C GLU A 111 9.13 11.55 4.28
N GLN A 112 8.54 12.12 5.33
CA GLN A 112 7.77 11.40 6.36
C GLN A 112 6.29 11.74 6.24
N TYR A 113 5.41 10.82 6.62
CA TYR A 113 3.95 11.00 6.60
C TYR A 113 3.43 11.08 8.03
N TYR A 114 2.50 12.00 8.27
CA TYR A 114 1.52 11.84 9.35
C TYR A 114 0.36 10.98 8.87
#